data_AF-A0ABD4Y517-F1
#
_entry.id   AF-A0ABD4Y517-F1
#
_cell.length_a   1.000
_cell.length_b   1.000
_cell.length_c   1.000
_cell.angle_alpha   90.00
_cell.angle_beta   90.00
_cell.angle_gamma   90.00
#
_symmetry.space_group_name_H-M   'P 1'
#
loop_
_entity.id
_entity.type
_entity.pdbx_description
1 polymer ?
#
loop_
_entity_poly.entity_id
_entity_poly.type
_entity_poly.pdbx_seq_one_letter_code
_entity_poly.pdbx_strand_id
1 'polypeptide(L)'
;MPSKDTLLLTSKLIDFDDARIETPSPDYHPYLVVTGVKAYANMRVELNPRLYITRPEYWAIEVVGTLTHFGLPALTPFEVVIPINFQIGTKGIRVVGASKMVQIDCQSNPNATNPDDGGKEILIDRERKGI
;
A
#
# COMPACT_ATOMS: atom_id res chain seq x y z
N MET A 1 34.07 17.89 -15.16
CA MET A 1 33.22 19.02 -14.73
C MET A 1 31.79 18.53 -14.68
N PRO A 2 31.12 18.44 -13.52
CA PRO A 2 29.68 18.19 -13.52
C PRO A 2 28.95 19.45 -14.03
N SER A 3 27.97 19.24 -14.91
CA SER A 3 27.11 20.24 -15.53
C SER A 3 26.37 21.08 -14.48
N LYS A 4 26.08 22.35 -14.81
CA LYS A 4 25.55 23.40 -13.92
C LYS A 4 24.08 23.24 -13.52
N ASP A 5 23.41 22.18 -13.95
CA ASP A 5 22.00 21.91 -13.63
C ASP A 5 21.89 20.77 -12.61
N THR A 6 22.47 20.96 -11.43
CA THR A 6 22.13 20.11 -10.29
C THR A 6 20.71 20.49 -9.86
N LEU A 7 19.72 19.82 -10.44
CA LEU A 7 18.34 19.91 -10.01
C LEU A 7 18.31 19.64 -8.50
N LEU A 8 17.89 20.63 -7.71
CA LEU A 8 17.64 20.42 -6.28
C LEU A 8 16.42 19.51 -6.16
N LEU A 9 16.68 18.20 -6.17
CA LEU A 9 15.71 17.18 -5.86
C LEU A 9 15.44 17.25 -4.35
N THR A 10 14.24 17.67 -3.99
CA THR A 10 13.79 17.61 -2.60
C THR A 10 12.85 16.43 -2.46
N SER A 11 13.29 15.42 -1.72
CA SER A 11 12.51 14.22 -1.40
C SER A 11 12.18 14.21 0.08
N LYS A 12 10.92 13.91 0.40
CA LYS A 12 10.46 13.75 1.78
C LYS A 12 9.37 12.70 1.85
N LEU A 13 9.19 12.12 3.04
CA LEU A 13 7.97 11.38 3.33
C LEU A 13 6.77 12.32 3.18
N ILE A 14 5.69 11.79 2.62
CA ILE A 14 4.40 12.45 2.56
C ILE A 14 3.34 11.55 3.17
N ASP A 15 2.26 12.15 3.66
CA ASP A 15 1.11 11.37 4.10
C ASP A 15 0.29 10.85 2.91
N PHE A 16 -0.43 9.78 3.19
CA PHE A 16 -1.35 9.09 2.30
C PHE A 16 -2.71 9.01 2.98
N ASP A 17 -3.76 8.68 2.25
CA ASP A 17 -5.12 8.51 2.81
C ASP A 17 -5.41 7.04 3.07
N ASP A 18 -5.22 6.18 2.05
CA ASP A 18 -5.49 4.75 2.08
C ASP A 18 -4.27 3.94 1.60
N ALA A 19 -4.16 2.71 2.12
CA ALA A 19 -3.16 1.74 1.70
C ALA A 19 -3.73 0.32 1.83
N ARG A 20 -3.74 -0.42 0.72
CA ARG A 20 -4.34 -1.75 0.66
C ARG A 20 -3.60 -2.68 -0.30
N ILE A 21 -3.70 -3.98 -0.05
CA ILE A 21 -3.20 -5.00 -0.97
C ILE A 21 -4.36 -5.41 -1.87
N GLU A 22 -4.11 -5.43 -3.17
CA GLU A 22 -5.03 -5.97 -4.15
C GLU A 22 -4.41 -7.17 -4.86
N THR A 23 -5.25 -8.16 -5.15
CA THR A 23 -4.88 -9.37 -5.88
C THR A 23 -5.82 -9.47 -7.08
N PRO A 24 -5.34 -9.21 -8.31
CA PRO A 24 -6.22 -9.08 -9.47
C PRO A 24 -6.79 -10.44 -9.90
N SER A 25 -6.04 -11.53 -9.68
CA SER A 25 -6.53 -12.90 -9.71
C SER A 25 -5.60 -13.81 -8.88
N PRO A 26 -6.02 -15.04 -8.54
CA PRO A 26 -5.18 -16.00 -7.80
C PRO A 26 -3.84 -16.31 -8.46
N ASP A 27 -3.73 -16.15 -9.78
CA ASP A 27 -2.52 -16.48 -10.56
C ASP A 27 -1.53 -15.31 -10.66
N TYR A 28 -1.91 -14.11 -10.20
CA TYR A 28 -1.08 -12.92 -10.28
C TYR A 28 -0.50 -12.53 -8.93
N HIS A 29 0.69 -11.94 -8.97
CA HIS A 29 1.30 -11.37 -7.77
C HIS A 29 0.42 -10.23 -7.23
N PRO A 30 0.20 -10.20 -5.90
CA PRO A 30 -0.49 -9.08 -5.27
C PRO A 30 0.31 -7.80 -5.45
N TYR A 31 -0.37 -6.67 -5.41
CA TYR A 31 0.25 -5.35 -5.46
C TYR A 31 -0.26 -4.48 -4.32
N LEU A 32 0.62 -3.62 -3.81
CA LEU A 32 0.24 -2.59 -2.83
C LEU A 32 -0.21 -1.36 -3.60
N VAL A 33 -1.44 -0.91 -3.33
CA VAL A 33 -1.98 0.37 -3.78
C VAL A 33 -1.95 1.36 -2.62
N VAL A 34 -1.43 2.55 -2.87
CA VAL A 34 -1.47 3.66 -1.90
C VAL A 34 -2.03 4.89 -2.60
N THR A 35 -3.04 5.50 -1.99
CA THR A 35 -3.68 6.71 -2.50
C THR A 35 -3.58 7.84 -1.50
N GLY A 36 -3.58 9.09 -1.96
CA GLY A 36 -3.61 10.25 -1.09
C GLY A 36 -3.68 11.56 -1.86
N VAL A 37 -3.36 12.67 -1.18
CA VAL A 37 -3.28 14.01 -1.79
C VAL A 37 -1.87 14.57 -1.68
N LYS A 38 -1.32 15.05 -2.79
CA LYS A 38 -0.04 15.76 -2.84
C LYS A 38 -0.25 17.27 -2.91
N ALA A 39 0.63 18.02 -2.25
CA ALA A 39 0.54 19.48 -2.15
C ALA A 39 0.93 20.25 -3.42
N TYR A 40 1.59 19.58 -4.37
CA TYR A 40 2.07 20.19 -5.59
C TYR A 40 1.73 19.32 -6.81
N ALA A 41 1.24 19.94 -7.89
CA ALA A 41 0.87 19.24 -9.11
C ALA A 41 2.03 18.48 -9.73
N ASN A 42 3.24 19.06 -9.70
CA ASN A 42 4.46 18.49 -10.25
C ASN A 42 5.25 17.62 -9.25
N MET A 43 4.73 17.35 -8.05
CA MET A 43 5.35 16.40 -7.14
C MET A 43 5.15 14.97 -7.66
N ARG A 44 6.25 14.21 -7.76
CA ARG A 44 6.21 12.79 -8.06
C ARG A 44 6.13 12.02 -6.75
N VAL A 45 5.21 11.07 -6.66
CA VAL A 45 5.05 10.21 -5.49
C VAL A 45 5.53 8.81 -5.86
N GLU A 46 6.26 8.16 -4.96
CA GLU A 46 6.77 6.81 -5.12
C GLU A 46 6.64 6.00 -3.84
N LEU A 47 6.58 4.68 -4.01
CA LEU A 47 6.69 3.71 -2.93
C LEU A 47 8.12 3.18 -2.88
N ASN A 48 8.81 3.44 -1.77
CA ASN A 48 10.21 3.07 -1.58
C ASN A 48 10.32 1.98 -0.51
N PRO A 49 10.48 0.71 -0.89
CA PRO A 49 10.76 -0.36 0.06
C PRO A 49 12.11 -0.14 0.74
N ARG A 50 12.14 -0.20 2.07
CA ARG A 50 13.40 -0.14 2.80
C ARG A 50 14.22 -1.40 2.57
N LEU A 51 15.54 -1.24 2.52
CA LEU A 51 16.47 -2.36 2.49
C LEU A 51 16.76 -2.83 3.92
N TYR A 52 16.59 -4.13 4.14
CA TYR A 52 16.90 -4.78 5.42
C TYR A 52 17.91 -5.91 5.20
N ILE A 53 18.85 -6.04 6.13
CA ILE A 53 19.78 -7.19 6.17
C ILE A 53 19.02 -8.46 6.61
N THR A 54 18.12 -8.32 7.58
CA THR A 54 17.29 -9.40 8.12
C THR A 54 15.82 -9.09 7.92
N ARG A 55 15.03 -10.08 7.50
CA ARG A 55 13.59 -9.90 7.26
C ARG A 55 12.86 -9.48 8.56
N PRO A 56 12.18 -8.31 8.59
CA PRO A 56 11.40 -7.86 9.75
C PRO A 56 10.01 -8.52 9.81
N GLU A 57 9.26 -8.27 10.89
CA GLU A 57 7.85 -8.67 10.97
C GLU A 57 7.00 -7.98 9.90
N TYR A 58 7.17 -6.67 9.77
CA TYR A 58 6.52 -5.87 8.74
C TYR A 58 7.58 -5.17 7.91
N TRP A 59 7.58 -5.42 6.61
CA TRP A 59 8.51 -4.75 5.70
C TRP A 59 8.06 -3.30 5.49
N ALA A 60 8.92 -2.33 5.83
CA ALA A 60 8.57 -0.93 5.67
C ALA A 60 8.65 -0.49 4.20
N ILE A 61 7.59 0.16 3.73
CA ILE A 61 7.51 0.81 2.43
C ILE A 61 7.15 2.27 2.67
N GLU A 62 8.06 3.17 2.28
CA GLU A 62 7.95 4.61 2.49
C GLU A 62 7.19 5.27 1.34
N VAL A 63 6.27 6.19 1.66
CA VAL A 63 5.57 7.02 0.68
C VAL A 63 6.35 8.32 0.51
N VAL A 64 7.09 8.43 -0.59
CA VAL A 64 8.03 9.53 -0.80
C VAL A 64 7.51 10.47 -1.89
N GLY A 65 7.38 11.75 -1.54
CA GLY A 65 7.14 12.83 -2.48
C GLY A 65 8.45 13.51 -2.87
N THR A 66 8.72 13.58 -4.17
CA THR A 66 9.89 14.24 -4.74
C THR A 66 9.47 15.41 -5.63
N LEU A 67 10.08 16.57 -5.39
CA LEU A 67 9.98 17.75 -6.24
C LEU A 67 11.29 17.96 -7.00
N THR A 68 11.16 18.16 -8.30
CA THR A 68 12.23 18.70 -9.14
C THR A 68 11.94 20.19 -9.36
N HIS A 69 12.86 21.07 -8.99
CA HIS A 69 12.75 22.53 -9.13
C HIS A 69 11.71 23.17 -8.17
N PHE A 70 10.98 24.19 -8.65
CA PHE A 70 9.92 24.88 -7.92
C PHE A 70 8.66 24.01 -7.85
N GLY A 71 7.99 24.01 -6.69
CA GLY A 71 6.70 23.34 -6.53
C GLY A 71 5.57 24.19 -7.12
N LEU A 72 4.72 23.59 -7.96
CA LEU A 72 3.48 24.20 -8.46
C LEU A 72 2.36 23.92 -7.45
N PRO A 73 1.97 24.88 -6.59
CA PRO A 73 1.05 24.62 -5.48
C PRO A 73 -0.33 24.23 -6.03
N ALA A 74 -0.75 23.01 -5.73
CA ALA A 74 -2.05 22.48 -6.12
C ALA A 74 -2.29 21.16 -5.38
N LEU A 75 -3.41 21.07 -4.67
CA LEU A 75 -3.87 19.81 -4.08
C LEU A 75 -4.31 18.88 -5.20
N THR A 76 -3.57 17.79 -5.40
CA THR A 76 -3.83 16.83 -6.47
C THR A 76 -3.91 15.42 -5.87
N PRO A 77 -4.88 14.58 -6.23
CA PRO A 77 -4.87 13.18 -5.82
C PRO A 77 -3.68 12.45 -6.45
N PHE A 78 -3.19 11.42 -5.77
CA PHE A 78 -2.24 10.47 -6.33
C PHE A 78 -2.70 9.03 -6.05
N GLU A 79 -2.32 8.14 -6.94
CA GLU A 79 -2.37 6.69 -6.76
C GLU A 79 -1.04 6.14 -7.23
N VAL A 80 -0.39 5.33 -6.39
CA VAL A 80 0.86 4.67 -6.70
C VAL A 80 0.77 3.19 -6.36
N VAL A 81 1.37 2.38 -7.21
CA VAL A 81 1.28 0.93 -7.14
C VAL A 81 2.69 0.34 -7.18
N ILE A 82 2.94 -0.66 -6.33
CA ILE A 82 4.15 -1.48 -6.41
C ILE A 82 3.79 -2.97 -6.33
N PRO A 83 4.34 -3.82 -7.21
CA PRO A 83 4.13 -5.26 -7.11
C PRO A 83 4.79 -5.82 -5.84
N ILE A 84 4.08 -6.69 -5.15
CA ILE A 84 4.59 -7.43 -3.99
C ILE A 84 5.20 -8.73 -4.52
N ASN A 85 6.34 -8.61 -5.19
CA ASN A 85 6.99 -9.75 -5.83
C ASN A 85 7.89 -10.53 -4.85
N PHE A 86 8.62 -9.89 -3.92
CA PHE A 86 9.47 -10.62 -2.94
C PHE A 86 9.72 -9.90 -1.60
N GLN A 87 9.22 -8.67 -1.41
CA GLN A 87 9.54 -7.82 -0.26
C GLN A 87 8.38 -7.75 0.73
N ILE A 88 8.19 -8.84 1.49
CA ILE A 88 7.23 -8.89 2.61
C ILE A 88 7.95 -9.22 3.90
N GLY A 89 7.43 -8.67 5.00
CA GLY A 89 7.83 -9.08 6.33
C GLY A 89 7.29 -10.47 6.64
N THR A 90 7.66 -11.03 7.78
CA THR A 90 7.12 -12.33 8.20
C THR A 90 5.63 -12.30 8.50
N LYS A 91 5.06 -11.13 8.81
CA LYS A 91 3.63 -10.90 9.04
C LYS A 91 2.97 -10.06 7.93
N GLY A 92 3.69 -9.11 7.36
CA GLY A 92 3.12 -8.25 6.32
C GLY A 92 3.95 -7.04 5.92
N ILE A 93 3.26 -5.96 5.58
CA ILE A 93 3.84 -4.70 5.09
C ILE A 93 3.48 -3.57 6.07
N ARG A 94 4.42 -2.63 6.27
CA ARG A 94 4.16 -1.37 6.96
C ARG A 94 4.33 -0.21 5.98
N VAL A 95 3.24 0.47 5.66
CA VAL A 95 3.28 1.68 4.84
C VAL A 95 3.58 2.87 5.74
N VAL A 96 4.61 3.64 5.41
CA VAL A 96 5.15 4.73 6.24
C VAL A 96 5.00 6.06 5.51
N GLY A 97 4.17 6.94 6.08
CA GLY A 97 4.00 8.32 5.62
C GLY A 97 4.80 9.30 6.48
N ALA A 98 4.51 10.58 6.34
CA ALA A 98 5.20 11.64 7.07
C ALA A 98 4.82 11.67 8.57
N SER A 99 3.54 11.47 8.87
CA SER A 99 2.98 11.55 10.22
C SER A 99 2.34 10.25 10.70
N LYS A 100 2.00 9.34 9.78
CA LYS A 100 1.35 8.06 10.12
C LYS A 100 2.03 6.84 9.50
N MET A 101 1.74 5.69 10.09
CA MET A 101 2.09 4.38 9.54
C MET A 101 0.90 3.42 9.64
N VAL A 102 0.73 2.57 8.63
CA VAL A 102 -0.32 1.55 8.57
C VAL A 102 0.33 0.19 8.39
N GLN A 103 -0.09 -0.81 9.17
CA GLN A 103 0.33 -2.20 9.02
C GLN A 103 -0.75 -2.98 8.30
N ILE A 104 -0.36 -3.77 7.31
CA ILE A 104 -1.25 -4.62 6.52
C ILE A 104 -0.72 -6.05 6.65
N ASP A 105 -1.55 -6.93 7.22
CA ASP A 105 -1.22 -8.34 7.37
C ASP A 105 -1.40 -9.05 6.04
N CYS A 106 -0.33 -9.67 5.54
CA CYS A 106 -0.40 -10.52 4.34
C CYS A 106 -0.92 -11.92 4.65
N GLN A 107 -1.18 -12.22 5.93
CA GLN A 107 -1.78 -13.46 6.41
C GLN A 107 -3.31 -13.36 6.62
N SER A 108 -3.98 -12.34 6.08
CA SER A 108 -5.42 -12.17 6.24
C SER A 108 -6.23 -13.25 5.48
N ASN A 109 -6.53 -14.32 6.22
CA ASN A 109 -7.69 -15.21 6.22
C ASN A 109 -8.40 -15.53 4.87
N PRO A 110 -8.45 -16.79 4.40
CA PRO A 110 -9.29 -17.20 3.25
C PRO A 110 -10.81 -17.02 3.46
N ASN A 111 -11.24 -16.55 4.64
CA ASN A 111 -12.63 -16.31 5.04
C ASN A 111 -12.94 -14.82 5.31
N ALA A 112 -12.15 -13.87 4.79
CA ALA A 112 -12.58 -12.47 4.75
C ALA A 112 -13.71 -12.33 3.73
N THR A 113 -14.94 -12.71 4.11
CA THR A 113 -16.16 -12.48 3.34
C THR A 113 -16.27 -10.98 3.09
N ASN A 114 -16.22 -10.58 1.82
CA ASN A 114 -16.55 -9.23 1.40
C ASN A 114 -17.95 -8.90 1.92
N PRO A 115 -18.21 -7.73 2.52
CA PRO A 115 -19.55 -7.37 3.00
C PRO A 115 -20.60 -7.28 1.87
N ASP A 116 -20.17 -7.27 0.61
CA ASP A 116 -21.01 -7.33 -0.60
C ASP A 116 -21.23 -8.76 -1.13
N ASP A 117 -20.62 -9.77 -0.52
CA ASP A 117 -20.80 -11.18 -0.87
C ASP A 117 -22.08 -11.68 -0.16
N GLY A 118 -23.22 -11.32 -0.74
CA GLY A 118 -24.56 -11.52 -0.20
C GLY A 118 -24.69 -12.83 0.59
N GLY A 119 -24.84 -12.68 1.91
CA GLY A 119 -24.90 -13.78 2.86
C GLY A 119 -25.92 -14.83 2.44
N LYS A 120 -25.44 -15.97 1.95
CA LYS A 120 -26.20 -17.20 1.96
C LYS A 120 -25.87 -17.91 3.26
N GLU A 121 -26.62 -17.59 4.31
CA GLU A 121 -26.80 -18.51 5.43
C GLU A 121 -27.24 -19.85 4.84
N ILE A 122 -26.36 -20.85 4.88
CA ILE A 122 -26.80 -22.23 4.75
C ILE A 122 -27.48 -22.57 6.08
N LEU A 123 -28.79 -22.38 6.10
CA LEU A 123 -29.68 -22.94 7.12
C LEU A 123 -29.56 -24.47 7.09
N ILE A 124 -28.74 -25.03 7.96
CA ILE A 124 -28.89 -26.43 8.38
C ILE A 124 -29.69 -26.45 9.68
N ASP A 125 -31.01 -26.33 9.53
CA ASP A 125 -31.95 -26.79 10.53
C ASP A 125 -32.68 -28.02 9.98
N ARG A 126 -32.40 -29.17 10.61
CA ARG A 126 -33.37 -30.24 10.86
C ARG A 126 -32.72 -31.34 11.70
N GLU A 127 -32.72 -31.12 13.01
CA GLU A 127 -33.19 -32.22 13.85
C GLU A 127 -34.67 -32.46 13.53
N ARG A 128 -35.05 -33.70 13.18
CA ARG A 128 -36.23 -34.39 13.73
C ARG A 128 -36.17 -35.89 13.44
N LYS A 129 -36.08 -36.63 14.56
CA LYS A 129 -36.80 -37.86 14.91
C LYS A 129 -36.57 -39.15 14.10
N GLY A 130 -35.97 -40.12 14.81
CA GLY A 130 -36.63 -41.38 15.19
C GLY A 130 -36.85 -42.43 14.12
N ILE A 131 -36.14 -43.57 14.29
CA ILE A 131 -36.66 -44.95 14.48
C ILE A 131 -35.53 -45.72 15.19
#